data_AF-A0A7C5QHN3-F1
#
_entry.id   AF-A0A7C5QHN3-F1
#
_cell.length_a   1.000
_cell.length_b   1.000
_cell.length_c   1.000
_cell.angle_alpha   90.00
_cell.angle_beta   90.00
_cell.angle_gamma   90.00
#
_symmetry.space_group_name_H-M   'P 1'
#
loop_
_entity.id
_entity.type
_entity.pdbx_description
1 polymer ?
#
loop_
_entity_poly.entity_id
_entity_poly.type
_entity_poly.pdbx_seq_one_letter_code
_entity_poly.pdbx_strand_id
1 'polypeptide(L)'
;MSTTCAAVCASAPARPGASRRWRAPDPRRGRRPGFITRLHPRGCTPPTQHATRALDNACLLLLYLYHPHPQRITSFVAANTQRGKPVEPGGSDQARARGGQRTSAKRGQRESDWLVVRRCLAIVRRALRGPATWQELLEAVVAQEGAEAYGEGSEAQRRLRLEKDLERVRSHLELDLFFDRDLGGYVAGEAAIPLLDLPDEDLATIAWLAQTFTPDSPQHHEVQALLQRLKKALAPERREEIERRHTALALDLGRRDQDEISPAVWDGLTRALVARRRIEFTYRSPQQDDQTPRRHVVDPYERYFDTARGHYYLRGWCHYSEGPRGVRPQNRYFAYRLGRIADLQLLPDKLPPFPPPAPQYAVAYELSARVARFGVSRQRGIEVT
;
A
#
# COMPACT_ATOMS: atom_id res chain seq x y z
N MET A 1 -24.51 72.72 -6.41
CA MET A 1 -25.34 73.00 -5.23
C MET A 1 -25.18 71.85 -4.26
N SER A 2 -24.68 72.19 -3.07
CA SER A 2 -24.76 71.48 -1.80
C SER A 2 -24.06 70.13 -1.65
N THR A 3 -23.48 69.73 -0.51
CA THR A 3 -22.79 70.38 0.61
C THR A 3 -22.11 69.21 1.34
N THR A 4 -20.88 69.45 1.76
CA THR A 4 -20.05 68.83 2.79
C THR A 4 -20.79 68.09 3.93
N CYS A 5 -20.22 66.96 4.40
CA CYS A 5 -20.07 66.71 5.84
C CYS A 5 -18.97 65.68 6.13
N ALA A 6 -17.95 66.14 6.84
CA ALA A 6 -16.87 65.36 7.41
C ALA A 6 -17.27 64.83 8.80
N ALA A 7 -16.78 63.65 9.19
CA ALA A 7 -16.80 63.22 10.58
C ALA A 7 -15.43 62.63 10.95
N VAL A 8 -14.74 63.40 11.77
CA VAL A 8 -13.53 63.08 12.53
C VAL A 8 -13.94 62.22 13.73
N CYS A 9 -13.29 61.08 13.95
CA CYS A 9 -13.28 60.43 15.26
C CYS A 9 -11.85 60.06 15.66
N ALA A 10 -11.47 60.63 16.80
CA ALA A 10 -10.14 60.66 17.37
C ALA A 10 -9.72 59.33 18.00
N SER A 11 -8.41 59.11 17.99
CA SER A 11 -7.69 58.07 18.70
C SER A 11 -7.62 58.34 20.20
N ALA A 12 -7.66 57.29 21.02
CA ALA A 12 -7.21 57.29 22.41
C ALA A 12 -6.75 55.87 22.84
N PRO A 13 -5.88 55.73 23.87
CA PRO A 13 -4.72 54.83 23.79
C PRO A 13 -4.85 53.50 24.53
N ALA A 14 -3.87 52.64 24.23
CA ALA A 14 -3.62 51.32 24.78
C ALA A 14 -3.47 51.28 26.32
N ARG A 15 -3.95 50.17 26.92
CA ARG A 15 -3.57 49.72 28.26
C ARG A 15 -2.83 48.37 28.16
N PRO A 16 -1.69 48.17 28.85
CA PRO A 16 -1.00 46.89 28.94
C PRO A 16 -1.50 46.12 30.16
N GLY A 17 -1.71 44.81 30.03
CA GLY A 17 -2.04 44.00 31.21
C GLY A 17 -2.13 42.49 30.98
N ALA A 18 -1.32 41.77 31.75
CA ALA A 18 -1.47 40.37 32.19
C ALA A 18 -0.75 39.28 31.36
N SER A 19 0.54 39.13 31.66
CA SER A 19 1.31 37.89 31.49
C SER A 19 0.69 36.74 32.30
N ARG A 20 0.10 35.75 31.65
CA ARG A 20 -0.23 34.47 32.29
C ARG A 20 1.02 33.59 32.37
N ARG A 21 1.57 33.45 33.58
CA ARG A 21 2.57 32.43 33.93
C ARG A 21 1.90 31.05 33.86
N TRP A 22 2.39 30.21 32.96
CA TRP A 22 2.15 28.77 33.00
C TRP A 22 2.99 28.16 34.14
N ARG A 23 2.32 27.50 35.10
CA ARG A 23 2.97 26.59 36.06
C ARG A 23 2.89 25.17 35.52
N ALA A 24 4.02 24.49 35.43
CA ALA A 24 4.09 23.06 35.14
C ALA A 24 3.55 22.24 36.32
N PRO A 25 2.87 21.09 36.08
CA PRO A 25 2.43 20.20 37.14
C PRO A 25 3.57 19.33 37.71
N ASP A 26 3.51 19.13 39.03
CA ASP A 26 4.43 18.40 39.90
C ASP A 26 4.37 16.86 39.68
N PRO A 27 5.49 16.16 39.42
CA PRO A 27 5.52 14.73 39.12
C PRO A 27 5.73 13.86 40.38
N ARG A 28 5.08 14.15 41.51
CA ARG A 28 5.19 13.32 42.73
C ARG A 28 3.84 13.01 43.37
N ARG A 29 3.22 11.91 42.93
CA ARG A 29 2.21 11.07 43.61
C ARG A 29 1.93 9.91 42.64
N GLY A 30 1.96 8.63 42.94
CA GLY A 30 2.16 7.84 44.15
C GLY A 30 1.69 6.42 43.77
N ARG A 31 2.56 5.42 43.93
CA ARG A 31 2.28 3.99 43.69
C ARG A 31 1.17 3.47 44.60
N ARG A 32 0.36 2.49 44.14
CA ARG A 32 0.01 1.27 44.90
C ARG A 32 -0.26 0.06 43.97
N PRO A 33 -0.08 -1.19 44.46
CA PRO A 33 0.04 -2.40 43.65
C PRO A 33 -1.11 -3.40 43.82
N GLY A 34 -1.16 -4.40 42.92
CA GLY A 34 -1.70 -5.74 43.19
C GLY A 34 -2.85 -6.18 42.29
N PHE A 35 -2.65 -7.24 41.51
CA PHE A 35 -3.37 -8.53 41.59
C PHE A 35 -2.80 -9.47 40.51
N ILE A 36 -2.17 -10.56 40.94
CA ILE A 36 -1.74 -11.69 40.10
C ILE A 36 -2.76 -12.79 40.30
N THR A 37 -3.47 -13.19 39.25
CA THR A 37 -4.29 -14.40 39.25
C THR A 37 -3.59 -15.45 38.40
N ARG A 38 -3.11 -16.52 39.06
CA ARG A 38 -2.62 -17.74 38.40
C ARG A 38 -3.79 -18.52 37.83
N LEU A 39 -3.71 -18.92 36.56
CA LEU A 39 -4.55 -19.96 35.97
C LEU A 39 -3.68 -21.16 35.61
N HIS A 40 -4.12 -22.34 36.05
CA HIS A 40 -3.53 -23.64 35.73
C HIS A 40 -3.83 -24.07 34.29
N PRO A 41 -2.94 -24.84 33.64
CA PRO A 41 -3.16 -25.33 32.28
C PRO A 41 -4.05 -26.58 32.29
N ARG A 42 -5.06 -26.61 31.41
CA ARG A 42 -5.79 -27.83 31.04
C ARG A 42 -5.28 -28.35 29.69
N GLY A 43 -5.29 -29.68 29.58
CA GLY A 43 -4.44 -30.44 28.68
C GLY A 43 -4.71 -30.30 27.18
N CYS A 44 -3.64 -30.48 26.43
CA CYS A 44 -3.65 -30.62 24.98
C CYS A 44 -3.99 -32.06 24.59
N THR A 45 -5.06 -32.24 23.82
CA THR A 45 -5.24 -33.41 22.96
C THR A 45 -4.42 -33.22 21.68
N PRO A 46 -3.75 -34.25 21.15
CA PRO A 46 -3.00 -34.14 19.90
C PRO A 46 -3.96 -34.02 18.71
N PRO A 47 -3.61 -33.24 17.67
CA PRO A 47 -4.44 -33.14 16.48
C PRO A 47 -4.45 -34.47 15.71
N THR A 48 -5.63 -34.86 15.25
CA THR A 48 -5.81 -35.98 14.32
C THR A 48 -5.11 -35.70 12.99
N GLN A 49 -4.64 -36.75 12.31
CA GLN A 49 -3.85 -36.74 11.07
C GLN A 49 -4.47 -35.92 9.89
N HIS A 50 -5.74 -35.50 9.98
CA HIS A 50 -6.38 -34.63 9.00
C HIS A 50 -6.05 -33.13 9.20
N ALA A 51 -5.82 -32.68 10.44
CA ALA A 51 -5.48 -31.28 10.71
C ALA A 51 -4.04 -30.94 10.29
N THR A 52 -3.14 -31.93 10.29
CA THR A 52 -1.74 -31.77 9.87
C THR A 52 -1.63 -31.53 8.35
N ARG A 53 -2.49 -32.16 7.53
CA ARG A 53 -2.53 -31.95 6.08
C ARG A 53 -3.13 -30.60 5.65
N ALA A 54 -4.06 -30.06 6.42
CA ALA A 54 -4.66 -28.74 6.15
C ALA A 54 -3.65 -27.60 6.43
N LEU A 55 -2.85 -27.72 7.50
CA LEU A 55 -1.81 -26.74 7.85
C LEU A 55 -0.64 -26.76 6.85
N ASP A 56 -0.24 -27.93 6.35
CA ASP A 56 0.80 -28.03 5.32
C ASP A 56 0.37 -27.36 4.00
N ASN A 57 -0.91 -27.47 3.62
CA ASN A 57 -1.44 -26.82 2.42
C ASN A 57 -1.61 -25.30 2.59
N ALA A 58 -1.99 -24.82 3.77
CA ALA A 58 -2.15 -23.39 4.06
C ALA A 58 -0.82 -22.63 4.08
N CYS A 59 0.24 -23.21 4.67
CA CYS A 59 1.58 -22.62 4.65
C CYS A 59 2.17 -22.53 3.23
N LEU A 60 1.85 -23.48 2.34
CA LEU A 60 2.32 -23.48 0.96
C LEU A 60 1.49 -22.57 0.04
N LEU A 61 0.20 -22.37 0.32
CA LEU A 61 -0.65 -21.35 -0.32
C LEU A 61 -0.07 -19.94 -0.13
N LEU A 62 0.39 -19.63 1.08
CA LEU A 62 1.06 -18.36 1.39
C LEU A 62 2.37 -18.22 0.60
N LEU A 63 3.21 -19.25 0.54
CA LEU A 63 4.46 -19.20 -0.24
C LEU A 63 4.22 -19.00 -1.75
N TYR A 64 3.15 -19.57 -2.32
CA TYR A 64 2.83 -19.43 -3.74
C TYR A 64 2.19 -18.09 -4.10
N LEU A 65 1.44 -17.48 -3.17
CA LEU A 65 0.89 -16.13 -3.36
C LEU A 65 1.96 -15.04 -3.29
N TYR A 66 3.01 -15.22 -2.48
CA TYR A 66 4.06 -14.22 -2.27
C TYR A 66 5.32 -14.37 -3.16
N HIS A 67 5.55 -15.51 -3.81
CA HIS A 67 6.71 -15.72 -4.69
C HIS A 67 6.35 -16.32 -6.07
N PRO A 68 6.21 -15.48 -7.12
CA PRO A 68 5.77 -15.94 -8.44
C PRO A 68 6.86 -16.65 -9.27
N HIS A 69 8.05 -16.92 -8.74
CA HIS A 69 9.16 -17.46 -9.53
C HIS A 69 9.26 -19.00 -9.42
N PRO A 70 9.08 -19.76 -10.52
CA PRO A 70 8.98 -21.23 -10.49
C PRO A 70 10.28 -21.95 -10.11
N GLN A 71 11.44 -21.30 -10.20
CA GLN A 71 12.75 -21.95 -10.01
C GLN A 71 13.18 -22.17 -8.55
N ARG A 72 12.56 -21.51 -7.57
CA ARG A 72 12.94 -21.65 -6.14
C ARG A 72 12.18 -22.75 -5.40
N ILE A 73 11.09 -23.26 -5.98
CA ILE A 73 10.23 -24.28 -5.33
C ILE A 73 10.72 -25.70 -5.66
N THR A 74 11.30 -25.91 -6.86
CA THR A 74 11.86 -27.21 -7.27
C THR A 74 13.02 -27.67 -6.39
N SER A 75 13.86 -26.76 -5.90
CA SER A 75 15.00 -27.08 -5.02
C SER A 75 14.57 -27.50 -3.61
N PHE A 76 13.48 -26.94 -3.07
CA PHE A 76 12.94 -27.33 -1.76
C PHE A 76 12.29 -28.72 -1.80
N VAL A 77 11.62 -29.07 -2.90
CA VAL A 77 10.95 -30.38 -3.08
C VAL A 77 11.95 -31.51 -3.36
N ALA A 78 13.04 -31.24 -4.09
CA ALA A 78 14.11 -32.21 -4.31
C ALA A 78 14.77 -32.65 -2.97
N ALA A 79 14.92 -31.72 -2.02
CA ALA A 79 15.52 -31.99 -0.72
C ALA A 79 14.64 -32.86 0.21
N ASN A 80 13.31 -32.75 0.10
CA ASN A 80 12.38 -33.51 0.95
C ASN A 80 11.97 -34.87 0.38
N THR A 81 12.10 -35.09 -0.93
CA THR A 81 11.78 -36.38 -1.57
C THR A 81 12.85 -37.45 -1.27
N GLN A 82 14.06 -37.07 -0.84
CA GLN A 82 15.15 -38.01 -0.57
C GLN A 82 15.19 -38.60 0.86
N ARG A 83 14.31 -38.20 1.79
CA ARG A 83 14.35 -38.66 3.19
C ARG A 83 13.49 -39.90 3.52
N GLY A 84 13.01 -40.65 2.54
CA GLY A 84 12.01 -41.70 2.75
C GLY A 84 12.28 -43.08 2.15
N LYS A 85 13.54 -43.52 2.01
CA LYS A 85 13.82 -44.92 1.63
C LYS A 85 14.52 -45.70 2.76
N PRO A 86 13.85 -46.67 3.40
CA PRO A 86 14.55 -47.67 4.19
C PRO A 86 15.29 -48.62 3.23
N VAL A 87 16.53 -48.94 3.59
CA VAL A 87 17.38 -49.94 2.94
C VAL A 87 17.04 -51.29 3.56
N GLU A 88 16.49 -52.22 2.78
CA GLU A 88 16.48 -53.65 3.14
C GLU A 88 17.55 -54.40 2.33
N PRO A 89 18.36 -55.28 2.96
CA PRO A 89 19.27 -56.15 2.25
C PRO A 89 18.57 -57.42 1.77
N GLY A 90 18.92 -57.82 0.55
CA GLY A 90 18.28 -58.92 -0.17
C GLY A 90 18.65 -60.33 0.30
N GLY A 91 17.80 -61.26 -0.11
CA GLY A 91 18.05 -62.70 -0.15
C GLY A 91 17.38 -63.28 -1.39
N SER A 92 18.20 -63.89 -2.23
CA SER A 92 17.92 -64.43 -3.57
C SER A 92 17.07 -65.69 -3.57
N ASP A 93 16.17 -65.83 -4.54
CA ASP A 93 15.91 -67.12 -5.18
C ASP A 93 15.36 -67.00 -6.60
N GLN A 94 15.95 -67.79 -7.51
CA GLN A 94 15.59 -67.89 -8.92
C GLN A 94 14.54 -68.98 -9.12
N ALA A 95 13.45 -68.69 -9.84
CA ALA A 95 12.77 -69.71 -10.67
C ALA A 95 11.86 -69.10 -11.73
N ARG A 96 11.96 -69.68 -12.94
CA ARG A 96 11.17 -69.45 -14.16
C ARG A 96 9.65 -69.55 -13.95
N ALA A 97 8.89 -68.68 -14.61
CA ALA A 97 7.67 -69.10 -15.32
C ALA A 97 7.24 -68.07 -16.38
N ARG A 98 6.97 -68.58 -17.57
CA ARG A 98 6.36 -67.90 -18.72
C ARG A 98 4.96 -67.40 -18.32
N GLY A 99 4.72 -66.09 -18.43
CA GLY A 99 3.41 -65.48 -18.22
C GLY A 99 3.24 -64.32 -19.19
N GLY A 100 2.21 -64.39 -20.03
CA GLY A 100 1.98 -63.48 -21.14
C GLY A 100 2.06 -62.00 -20.76
N GLN A 101 2.72 -61.23 -21.61
CA GLN A 101 2.67 -59.77 -21.61
C GLN A 101 1.22 -59.32 -21.86
N ARG A 102 0.43 -59.25 -20.79
CA ARG A 102 -0.70 -58.32 -20.75
C ARG A 102 -0.09 -56.94 -20.87
N THR A 103 -0.29 -56.31 -22.02
CA THR A 103 -0.11 -54.87 -22.19
C THR A 103 -0.89 -54.22 -21.06
N SER A 104 -0.14 -53.75 -20.05
CA SER A 104 -0.70 -52.99 -18.94
C SER A 104 -1.37 -51.79 -19.58
N ALA A 105 -2.70 -51.84 -19.71
CA ALA A 105 -3.51 -50.74 -20.15
C ALA A 105 -3.05 -49.53 -19.35
N LYS A 106 -2.50 -48.53 -20.06
CA LYS A 106 -1.94 -47.29 -19.50
C LYS A 106 -2.87 -46.80 -18.39
N ARG A 107 -2.52 -47.13 -17.15
CA ARG A 107 -3.23 -46.68 -15.96
C ARG A 107 -3.14 -45.16 -16.06
N GLY A 108 -4.29 -44.51 -16.30
CA GLY A 108 -4.34 -43.10 -16.70
C GLY A 108 -3.36 -42.29 -15.86
N GLN A 109 -2.47 -41.56 -16.52
CA GLN A 109 -1.50 -40.68 -15.86
C GLN A 109 -2.29 -39.81 -14.90
N ARG A 110 -2.17 -40.15 -13.61
CA ARG A 110 -2.87 -39.44 -12.55
C ARG A 110 -2.27 -38.04 -12.57
N GLU A 111 -3.09 -37.04 -12.91
CA GLU A 111 -2.66 -35.64 -12.85
C GLU A 111 -2.00 -35.42 -11.49
N SER A 112 -0.84 -34.77 -11.46
CA SER A 112 -0.21 -34.46 -10.18
C SER A 112 -1.17 -33.59 -9.38
N ASP A 113 -1.46 -33.95 -8.13
CA ASP A 113 -2.32 -33.16 -7.24
C ASP A 113 -1.87 -31.68 -7.19
N TRP A 114 -0.57 -31.43 -7.36
CA TRP A 114 -0.01 -30.09 -7.44
C TRP A 114 -0.41 -29.27 -8.67
N LEU A 115 -0.61 -29.91 -9.83
CA LEU A 115 -1.15 -29.21 -11.01
C LEU A 115 -2.57 -28.73 -10.73
N VAL A 116 -3.40 -29.57 -10.12
CA VAL A 116 -4.77 -29.21 -9.75
C VAL A 116 -4.80 -27.99 -8.84
N VAL A 117 -3.97 -27.98 -7.79
CA VAL A 117 -3.85 -26.83 -6.87
C VAL A 117 -3.45 -25.56 -7.62
N ARG A 118 -2.47 -25.65 -8.52
CA ARG A 118 -2.03 -24.50 -9.33
C ARG A 118 -3.10 -23.98 -10.28
N ARG A 119 -3.88 -24.86 -10.91
CA ARG A 119 -5.06 -24.47 -11.72
C ARG A 119 -6.11 -23.76 -10.87
N CYS A 120 -6.41 -24.29 -9.68
CA CYS A 120 -7.35 -23.65 -8.75
C CYS A 120 -6.88 -22.25 -8.36
N LEU A 121 -5.58 -22.05 -8.11
CA LEU A 121 -5.02 -20.74 -7.79
C LEU A 121 -5.04 -19.78 -8.97
N ALA A 122 -4.82 -20.26 -10.20
CA ALA A 122 -4.98 -19.45 -11.40
C ALA A 122 -6.42 -18.90 -11.54
N ILE A 123 -7.41 -19.77 -11.32
CA ILE A 123 -8.84 -19.42 -11.32
C ILE A 123 -9.14 -18.35 -10.27
N VAL A 124 -8.72 -18.57 -9.02
CA VAL A 124 -8.91 -17.62 -7.91
C VAL A 124 -8.30 -16.26 -8.28
N ARG A 125 -7.05 -16.23 -8.78
CA ARG A 125 -6.38 -14.99 -9.16
C ARG A 125 -7.09 -14.26 -10.30
N ARG A 126 -7.67 -14.96 -11.27
CA ARG A 126 -8.45 -14.34 -12.34
C ARG A 126 -9.78 -13.78 -11.83
N ALA A 127 -10.49 -14.53 -10.97
CA ALA A 127 -11.76 -14.09 -10.40
C ALA A 127 -11.62 -12.89 -9.45
N LEU A 128 -10.52 -12.79 -8.69
CA LEU A 128 -10.23 -11.64 -7.82
C LEU A 128 -9.94 -10.34 -8.58
N ARG A 129 -9.63 -10.41 -9.88
CA ARG A 129 -9.45 -9.22 -10.74
C ARG A 129 -10.77 -8.64 -11.24
N GLY A 130 -11.87 -9.33 -11.03
CA GLY A 130 -13.21 -8.95 -11.51
C GLY A 130 -13.90 -10.12 -12.22
N PRO A 131 -15.15 -9.91 -12.69
CA PRO A 131 -15.93 -10.92 -13.38
C PRO A 131 -15.14 -11.58 -14.51
N ALA A 132 -15.32 -12.90 -14.66
CA ALA A 132 -14.65 -13.68 -15.67
C ALA A 132 -15.57 -14.74 -16.26
N THR A 133 -15.70 -14.79 -17.58
CA THR A 133 -16.34 -15.91 -18.27
C THR A 133 -15.52 -17.19 -18.07
N TRP A 134 -16.13 -18.35 -18.35
CA TRP A 134 -15.41 -19.62 -18.27
C TRP A 134 -14.21 -19.69 -19.22
N GLN A 135 -14.29 -19.03 -20.38
CA GLN A 135 -13.19 -18.94 -21.36
C GLN A 135 -12.01 -18.17 -20.78
N GLU A 136 -12.26 -17.00 -20.19
CA GLU A 136 -11.22 -16.19 -19.56
C GLU A 136 -10.58 -16.89 -18.35
N LEU A 137 -11.35 -17.66 -17.59
CA LEU A 137 -10.79 -18.50 -16.51
C LEU A 137 -9.85 -19.57 -17.08
N LEU A 138 -10.24 -20.22 -18.18
CA LEU A 138 -9.42 -21.23 -18.83
C LEU A 138 -8.15 -20.62 -19.46
N GLU A 139 -8.28 -19.48 -20.12
CA GLU A 139 -7.15 -18.71 -20.66
C GLU A 139 -6.18 -18.30 -19.57
N ALA A 140 -6.67 -17.85 -18.41
CA ALA A 140 -5.82 -17.50 -17.28
C ALA A 140 -5.03 -18.71 -16.74
N VAL A 141 -5.67 -19.88 -16.68
CA VAL A 141 -5.00 -21.13 -16.31
C VAL A 141 -3.92 -21.50 -17.34
N VAL A 142 -4.24 -21.42 -18.63
CA VAL A 142 -3.30 -21.74 -19.72
C VAL A 142 -2.13 -20.77 -19.77
N ALA A 143 -2.38 -19.48 -19.57
CA ALA A 143 -1.34 -18.45 -19.54
C ALA A 143 -0.34 -18.68 -18.40
N GLN A 144 -0.78 -19.29 -17.29
CA GLN A 144 0.04 -19.51 -16.11
C GLN A 144 0.73 -20.88 -16.12
N GLU A 145 0.00 -21.94 -16.43
CA GLU A 145 0.47 -23.33 -16.29
C GLU A 145 0.84 -23.99 -17.63
N GLY A 146 0.59 -23.29 -18.75
CA GLY A 146 0.85 -23.76 -20.10
C GLY A 146 -0.34 -24.43 -20.79
N ALA A 147 -0.22 -24.66 -22.10
CA ALA A 147 -1.27 -25.25 -22.92
C ALA A 147 -1.66 -26.68 -22.50
N GLU A 148 -0.75 -27.39 -21.84
CA GLU A 148 -0.97 -28.76 -21.34
C GLU A 148 -1.77 -28.82 -20.03
N ALA A 149 -2.11 -27.69 -19.40
CA ALA A 149 -2.74 -27.66 -18.08
C ALA A 149 -4.05 -28.45 -18.00
N TYR A 150 -4.84 -28.49 -19.08
CA TYR A 150 -6.03 -29.33 -19.21
C TYR A 150 -5.87 -30.48 -20.24
N GLY A 151 -4.65 -30.65 -20.76
CA GLY A 151 -4.32 -31.61 -21.81
C GLY A 151 -4.93 -31.33 -23.19
N GLU A 152 -4.60 -32.21 -24.12
CA GLU A 152 -5.26 -32.31 -25.42
C GLU A 152 -6.62 -32.99 -25.22
N GLY A 153 -7.70 -32.27 -25.50
CA GLY A 153 -9.05 -32.74 -25.27
C GLY A 153 -10.07 -31.80 -25.89
N SER A 154 -11.29 -32.28 -26.05
CA SER A 154 -12.37 -31.45 -26.58
C SER A 154 -12.71 -30.31 -25.60
N GLU A 155 -13.33 -29.25 -26.12
CA GLU A 155 -13.81 -28.12 -25.31
C GLU A 155 -14.69 -28.59 -24.14
N ALA A 156 -15.57 -29.57 -24.39
CA ALA A 156 -16.42 -30.16 -23.35
C ALA A 156 -15.62 -30.83 -22.23
N GLN A 157 -14.51 -31.52 -22.55
CA GLN A 157 -13.64 -32.13 -21.54
C GLN A 157 -12.90 -31.08 -20.72
N ARG A 158 -12.41 -30.01 -21.35
CA ARG A 158 -11.76 -28.90 -20.67
C ARG A 158 -12.73 -28.18 -19.73
N ARG A 159 -13.95 -27.94 -20.19
CA ARG A 159 -15.03 -27.36 -19.39
C ARG A 159 -15.36 -28.22 -18.16
N LEU A 160 -15.51 -29.53 -18.33
CA LEU A 160 -15.77 -30.44 -17.22
C LEU A 160 -14.63 -30.44 -16.18
N ARG A 161 -13.36 -30.32 -16.62
CA ARG A 161 -12.23 -30.20 -15.68
C ARG A 161 -12.23 -28.87 -14.96
N LEU A 162 -12.52 -27.78 -15.67
CA LEU A 162 -12.68 -26.45 -15.07
C LEU A 162 -13.80 -26.45 -14.02
N GLU A 163 -14.96 -27.06 -14.31
CA GLU A 163 -16.07 -27.19 -13.36
C GLU A 163 -15.66 -27.93 -12.08
N LYS A 164 -14.87 -29.00 -12.19
CA LYS A 164 -14.28 -29.70 -11.03
C LYS A 164 -13.30 -28.83 -10.25
N ASP A 165 -12.49 -28.04 -10.95
CA ASP A 165 -11.57 -27.10 -10.28
C ASP A 165 -12.34 -25.97 -9.58
N LEU A 166 -13.43 -25.47 -10.15
CA LEU A 166 -14.35 -24.52 -9.49
C LEU A 166 -14.98 -25.13 -8.23
N GLU A 167 -15.41 -26.38 -8.28
CA GLU A 167 -15.92 -27.10 -7.11
C GLU A 167 -14.85 -27.27 -6.03
N ARG A 168 -13.60 -27.56 -6.42
CA ARG A 168 -12.45 -27.62 -5.50
C ARG A 168 -12.13 -26.27 -4.88
N VAL A 169 -12.21 -25.18 -5.63
CA VAL A 169 -12.04 -23.82 -5.09
C VAL A 169 -13.08 -23.56 -3.99
N ARG A 170 -14.35 -23.89 -4.23
CA ARG A 170 -15.42 -23.70 -3.24
C ARG A 170 -15.26 -24.59 -2.00
N SER A 171 -14.93 -25.87 -2.20
CA SER A 171 -14.92 -26.87 -1.12
C SER A 171 -13.60 -26.96 -0.35
N HIS A 172 -12.46 -26.61 -0.96
CA HIS A 172 -11.14 -26.73 -0.34
C HIS A 172 -10.47 -25.39 -0.03
N LEU A 173 -10.75 -24.35 -0.81
CA LEU A 173 -10.26 -22.99 -0.51
C LEU A 173 -11.31 -22.14 0.19
N GLU A 174 -12.52 -22.68 0.37
CA GLU A 174 -13.67 -22.01 0.99
C GLU A 174 -13.92 -20.60 0.43
N LEU A 175 -13.62 -20.43 -0.86
CA LEU A 175 -13.87 -19.20 -1.59
C LEU A 175 -15.22 -19.32 -2.28
N ASP A 176 -16.16 -18.46 -1.91
CA ASP A 176 -17.42 -18.37 -2.63
C ASP A 176 -17.14 -17.87 -4.05
N LEU A 177 -17.51 -18.68 -5.04
CA LEU A 177 -17.25 -18.40 -6.45
C LEU A 177 -18.47 -18.80 -7.25
N PHE A 178 -19.29 -17.83 -7.63
CA PHE A 178 -20.56 -18.06 -8.31
C PHE A 178 -20.61 -17.31 -9.63
N PHE A 179 -21.50 -17.76 -10.52
CA PHE A 179 -21.74 -17.07 -11.78
C PHE A 179 -22.80 -15.99 -11.55
N ASP A 180 -22.39 -14.74 -11.70
CA ASP A 180 -23.28 -13.58 -11.65
C ASP A 180 -23.84 -13.35 -13.06
N ARG A 181 -25.17 -13.39 -13.20
CA ARG A 181 -25.85 -13.23 -14.49
C ARG A 181 -25.86 -11.79 -14.97
N ASP A 182 -25.90 -10.83 -14.05
CA ASP A 182 -25.95 -9.41 -14.38
C ASP A 182 -24.58 -8.94 -14.87
N LEU A 183 -23.51 -9.48 -14.27
CA LEU A 183 -22.13 -9.23 -14.69
C LEU A 183 -21.62 -10.18 -15.78
N GLY A 184 -22.41 -11.20 -16.14
CA GLY A 184 -22.10 -12.15 -17.21
C GLY A 184 -20.86 -13.03 -16.95
N GLY A 185 -20.49 -13.27 -15.69
CA GLY A 185 -19.23 -13.93 -15.36
C GLY A 185 -19.16 -14.50 -13.95
N TYR A 186 -18.14 -15.32 -13.71
CA TYR A 186 -17.78 -15.80 -12.38
C TYR A 186 -17.16 -14.68 -11.56
N VAL A 187 -17.68 -14.52 -10.35
CA VAL A 187 -17.25 -13.50 -9.39
C VAL A 187 -16.82 -14.19 -8.11
N ALA A 188 -15.71 -13.72 -7.53
CA ALA A 188 -15.29 -14.11 -6.20
C ALA A 188 -16.11 -13.33 -5.16
N GLY A 189 -16.86 -14.06 -4.35
CA GLY A 189 -17.60 -13.57 -3.20
C GLY A 189 -16.71 -13.42 -1.97
N GLU A 190 -17.29 -13.66 -0.80
CA GLU A 190 -16.57 -13.66 0.46
C GLU A 190 -15.83 -15.00 0.64
N ALA A 191 -14.57 -14.94 1.09
CA ALA A 191 -13.81 -16.13 1.44
C ALA A 191 -14.01 -16.42 2.93
N ALA A 192 -14.35 -17.66 3.27
CA ALA A 192 -14.40 -18.07 4.68
C ALA A 192 -13.00 -18.17 5.29
N ILE A 193 -12.00 -18.53 4.47
CA ILE A 193 -10.58 -18.51 4.83
C ILE A 193 -9.94 -17.22 4.31
N PRO A 194 -9.21 -16.47 5.17
CA PRO A 194 -8.50 -15.28 4.71
C PRO A 194 -7.46 -15.65 3.65
N LEU A 195 -7.58 -15.02 2.48
CA LEU A 195 -6.59 -15.15 1.40
C LEU A 195 -5.31 -14.36 1.72
N LEU A 196 -5.41 -13.41 2.64
CA LEU A 196 -4.34 -12.53 3.06
C LEU A 196 -4.34 -12.41 4.59
N ASP A 197 -3.18 -12.66 5.20
CA ASP A 197 -2.91 -12.28 6.58
C ASP A 197 -1.76 -11.28 6.56
N LEU A 198 -2.08 -10.03 6.92
CA LEU A 198 -1.13 -8.93 6.97
C LEU A 198 -0.68 -8.70 8.40
N PRO A 199 0.61 -8.37 8.63
CA PRO A 199 1.08 -7.99 9.94
C PRO A 199 0.45 -6.66 10.38
N ASP A 200 0.52 -6.38 11.68
CA ASP A 200 -0.17 -5.23 12.27
C ASP A 200 0.28 -3.90 11.66
N GLU A 201 1.57 -3.73 11.35
CA GLU A 201 2.11 -2.54 10.69
C GLU A 201 1.43 -2.23 9.34
N ASP A 202 1.08 -3.27 8.59
CA ASP A 202 0.41 -3.12 7.30
C ASP A 202 -1.06 -2.77 7.48
N LEU A 203 -1.72 -3.30 8.52
CA LEU A 203 -3.08 -2.89 8.89
C LEU A 203 -3.14 -1.42 9.34
N ALA A 204 -2.12 -0.94 10.07
CA ALA A 204 -1.98 0.49 10.39
C ALA A 204 -1.81 1.32 9.12
N THR A 205 -1.00 0.84 8.17
CA THR A 205 -0.79 1.52 6.88
C THR A 205 -2.08 1.59 6.07
N ILE A 206 -2.86 0.51 6.00
CA ILE A 206 -4.17 0.50 5.34
C ILE A 206 -5.13 1.49 6.01
N ALA A 207 -5.20 1.52 7.34
CA ALA A 207 -6.04 2.47 8.08
C ALA A 207 -5.62 3.92 7.80
N TRP A 208 -4.31 4.20 7.78
CA TRP A 208 -3.76 5.51 7.46
C TRP A 208 -4.07 5.93 6.00
N LEU A 209 -3.95 5.02 5.04
CA LEU A 209 -4.31 5.29 3.64
C LEU A 209 -5.80 5.58 3.50
N ALA A 210 -6.67 4.79 4.15
CA ALA A 210 -8.12 5.00 4.10
C ALA A 210 -8.51 6.41 4.58
N GLN A 211 -7.80 6.90 5.57
CA GLN A 211 -8.03 8.21 6.15
C GLN A 211 -7.39 9.35 5.36
N THR A 212 -6.19 9.13 4.82
CA THR A 212 -5.44 10.14 4.06
C THR A 212 -6.14 10.47 2.75
N PHE A 213 -6.78 9.48 2.12
CA PHE A 213 -7.52 9.64 0.88
C PHE A 213 -9.02 9.80 1.16
N THR A 214 -9.39 10.98 1.64
CA THR A 214 -10.79 11.44 1.81
C THR A 214 -11.47 11.69 0.45
N PRO A 215 -12.81 11.87 0.39
CA PRO A 215 -13.50 12.17 -0.87
C PRO A 215 -12.95 13.36 -1.65
N ASP A 216 -12.40 14.36 -0.96
CA ASP A 216 -11.78 15.55 -1.56
C ASP A 216 -10.34 15.32 -2.02
N SER A 217 -9.75 14.17 -1.68
CA SER A 217 -8.39 13.84 -2.05
C SER A 217 -8.31 13.38 -3.50
N PRO A 218 -7.29 13.78 -4.25
CA PRO A 218 -7.02 13.23 -5.56
C PRO A 218 -6.87 11.70 -5.49
N GLN A 219 -7.42 10.99 -6.47
CA GLN A 219 -7.39 9.51 -6.55
C GLN A 219 -8.14 8.78 -5.42
N HIS A 220 -9.06 9.47 -4.73
CA HIS A 220 -9.88 8.87 -3.68
C HIS A 220 -10.55 7.56 -4.13
N HIS A 221 -11.22 7.58 -5.28
CA HIS A 221 -11.97 6.43 -5.77
C HIS A 221 -11.07 5.21 -6.04
N GLU A 222 -9.91 5.41 -6.66
CA GLU A 222 -8.98 4.34 -7.00
C GLU A 222 -8.34 3.74 -5.74
N VAL A 223 -7.93 4.58 -4.79
CA VAL A 223 -7.35 4.13 -3.53
C VAL A 223 -8.40 3.39 -2.70
N GLN A 224 -9.60 3.95 -2.54
CA GLN A 224 -10.66 3.27 -1.79
C GLN A 224 -11.03 1.93 -2.45
N ALA A 225 -11.12 1.86 -3.79
CA ALA A 225 -11.37 0.60 -4.47
C ALA A 225 -10.26 -0.44 -4.21
N LEU A 226 -8.99 -0.03 -4.15
CA LEU A 226 -7.87 -0.90 -3.77
C LEU A 226 -8.01 -1.37 -2.31
N LEU A 227 -8.24 -0.45 -1.38
CA LEU A 227 -8.38 -0.78 0.04
C LEU A 227 -9.55 -1.72 0.28
N GLN A 228 -10.67 -1.55 -0.42
CA GLN A 228 -11.80 -2.47 -0.35
C GLN A 228 -11.46 -3.87 -0.87
N ARG A 229 -10.69 -3.98 -1.97
CA ARG A 229 -10.20 -5.29 -2.44
C ARG A 229 -9.27 -5.96 -1.42
N LEU A 230 -8.38 -5.21 -0.79
CA LEU A 230 -7.50 -5.74 0.27
C LEU A 230 -8.30 -6.19 1.49
N LYS A 231 -9.24 -5.36 1.96
CA LYS A 231 -10.12 -5.69 3.10
C LYS A 231 -10.90 -6.99 2.84
N LYS A 232 -11.45 -7.19 1.64
CA LYS A 232 -12.15 -8.44 1.27
C LYS A 232 -11.27 -9.69 1.36
N ALA A 233 -9.97 -9.57 1.16
CA ALA A 233 -9.03 -10.69 1.27
C ALA A 233 -8.60 -10.99 2.72
N LEU A 234 -8.85 -10.07 3.66
CA LEU A 234 -8.51 -10.21 5.08
C LEU A 234 -9.60 -10.96 5.86
N ALA A 235 -9.18 -11.59 6.96
CA ALA A 235 -10.09 -12.17 7.95
C ALA A 235 -10.97 -11.08 8.59
N PRO A 236 -12.21 -11.41 9.03
CA PRO A 236 -13.10 -10.45 9.68
C PRO A 236 -12.44 -9.70 10.85
N GLU A 237 -11.67 -10.39 11.69
CA GLU A 237 -10.99 -9.82 12.86
C GLU A 237 -9.94 -8.78 12.46
N ARG A 238 -9.25 -9.03 11.33
CA ARG A 238 -8.26 -8.08 10.78
C ARG A 238 -8.95 -6.85 10.17
N ARG A 239 -10.13 -7.01 9.55
CA ARG A 239 -10.94 -5.90 9.04
C ARG A 239 -11.40 -4.99 10.18
N GLU A 240 -11.88 -5.56 11.27
CA GLU A 240 -12.26 -4.81 12.48
C GLU A 240 -11.09 -4.01 13.06
N GLU A 241 -9.89 -4.59 13.06
CA GLU A 241 -8.69 -3.89 13.53
C GLU A 241 -8.35 -2.66 12.67
N ILE A 242 -8.53 -2.74 11.35
CA ILE A 242 -8.39 -1.58 10.47
C ILE A 242 -9.41 -0.49 10.84
N GLU A 243 -10.68 -0.84 11.06
CA GLU A 243 -11.72 0.14 11.42
C GLU A 243 -11.47 0.80 12.78
N ARG A 244 -10.99 0.03 13.77
CA ARG A 244 -10.56 0.57 15.08
C ARG A 244 -9.44 1.59 14.92
N ARG A 245 -8.41 1.26 14.14
CA ARG A 245 -7.27 2.16 13.89
C ARG A 245 -7.65 3.39 13.09
N HIS A 246 -8.51 3.22 12.08
CA HIS A 246 -9.03 4.32 11.28
C HIS A 246 -9.76 5.34 12.17
N THR A 247 -10.61 4.87 13.08
CA THR A 247 -11.34 5.73 14.03
C THR A 247 -10.37 6.48 14.96
N ALA A 248 -9.33 5.81 15.46
CA ALA A 248 -8.32 6.45 16.32
C ALA A 248 -7.53 7.54 15.57
N LEU A 249 -7.14 7.28 14.32
CA LEU A 249 -6.43 8.25 13.50
C LEU A 249 -7.34 9.41 13.06
N ALA A 250 -8.63 9.16 12.76
CA ALA A 250 -9.65 10.16 12.41
C ALA A 250 -9.72 11.28 13.45
N LEU A 251 -9.67 10.92 14.72
CA LEU A 251 -9.67 11.84 15.85
C LEU A 251 -8.41 12.72 15.91
N ASP A 252 -7.27 12.23 15.39
CA ASP A 252 -5.98 12.93 15.42
C ASP A 252 -5.81 13.89 14.22
N LEU A 253 -6.23 13.48 13.01
CA LEU A 253 -6.10 14.32 11.81
C LEU A 253 -7.20 15.38 11.64
N GLY A 254 -8.36 15.24 12.28
CA GLY A 254 -9.45 16.24 12.24
C GLY A 254 -9.07 17.63 12.78
N ARG A 255 -7.85 17.77 13.31
CA ARG A 255 -7.23 19.04 13.74
C ARG A 255 -6.33 19.70 12.68
N ARG A 256 -6.25 19.18 11.46
CA ARG A 256 -5.42 19.74 10.38
C ARG A 256 -6.22 20.66 9.44
N ASP A 257 -5.58 21.78 9.10
CA ASP A 257 -6.03 22.90 8.25
C ASP A 257 -6.76 22.44 6.97
N GLN A 258 -7.88 23.11 6.62
CA GLN A 258 -8.80 22.79 5.52
C GLN A 258 -8.32 23.30 4.14
N ASP A 259 -7.05 23.11 3.79
CA ASP A 259 -6.55 23.58 2.49
C ASP A 259 -7.07 22.69 1.34
N GLU A 260 -8.11 23.16 0.66
CA GLU A 260 -8.64 22.55 -0.55
C GLU A 260 -7.69 22.80 -1.74
N ILE A 261 -7.24 21.73 -2.40
CA ILE A 261 -6.38 21.82 -3.60
C ILE A 261 -7.27 21.69 -4.83
N SER A 262 -7.31 22.75 -5.65
CA SER A 262 -8.07 22.71 -6.91
C SER A 262 -7.63 21.52 -7.80
N PRO A 263 -8.57 20.71 -8.33
CA PRO A 263 -8.24 19.62 -9.23
C PRO A 263 -7.42 20.06 -10.46
N ALA A 264 -7.69 21.26 -10.98
CA ALA A 264 -6.96 21.83 -12.12
C ALA A 264 -5.46 22.03 -11.81
N VAL A 265 -5.13 22.46 -10.59
CA VAL A 265 -3.74 22.59 -10.12
C VAL A 265 -3.11 21.22 -9.97
N TRP A 266 -3.82 20.26 -9.39
CA TRP A 266 -3.32 18.91 -9.19
C TRP A 266 -2.97 18.20 -10.51
N ASP A 267 -3.89 18.22 -11.47
CA ASP A 267 -3.74 17.58 -12.76
C ASP A 267 -2.68 18.31 -13.61
N GLY A 268 -2.68 19.64 -13.57
CA GLY A 268 -1.69 20.46 -14.26
C GLY A 268 -0.27 20.20 -13.75
N LEU A 269 -0.07 20.12 -12.43
CA LEU A 269 1.23 19.74 -11.86
C LEU A 269 1.64 18.32 -12.23
N THR A 270 0.70 17.38 -12.22
CA THR A 270 0.98 15.98 -12.61
C THR A 270 1.48 15.92 -14.05
N ARG A 271 0.81 16.62 -14.99
CA ARG A 271 1.25 16.72 -16.38
C ARG A 271 2.61 17.40 -16.50
N ALA A 272 2.84 18.49 -15.77
CA ALA A 272 4.09 19.24 -15.84
C ALA A 272 5.30 18.41 -15.36
N LEU A 273 5.14 17.66 -14.26
CA LEU A 273 6.18 16.79 -13.71
C LEU A 273 6.52 15.63 -14.67
N VAL A 274 5.49 14.94 -15.21
CA VAL A 274 5.68 13.85 -16.18
C VAL A 274 6.34 14.35 -17.46
N ALA A 275 5.86 15.47 -18.01
CA ALA A 275 6.39 16.05 -19.24
C ALA A 275 7.69 16.84 -19.03
N ARG A 276 8.16 16.97 -17.78
CA ARG A 276 9.30 17.83 -17.38
C ARG A 276 9.20 19.22 -18.01
N ARG A 277 8.07 19.91 -17.81
CA ARG A 277 7.80 21.25 -18.34
C ARG A 277 7.79 22.31 -17.25
N ARG A 278 8.26 23.51 -17.60
CA ARG A 278 8.17 24.68 -16.73
C ARG A 278 6.70 25.07 -16.55
N ILE A 279 6.40 25.67 -15.41
CA ILE A 279 5.05 26.14 -15.10
C ILE A 279 5.06 27.61 -14.72
N GLU A 280 3.94 28.27 -14.98
CA GLU A 280 3.59 29.56 -14.43
C GLU A 280 2.34 29.40 -13.57
N PHE A 281 2.28 30.07 -12.42
CA PHE A 281 1.08 30.08 -11.58
C PHE A 281 1.03 31.31 -10.68
N THR A 282 -0.18 31.63 -10.22
CA THR A 282 -0.42 32.62 -9.18
C THR A 282 -0.24 31.96 -7.81
N TYR A 283 0.49 32.59 -6.89
CA TYR A 283 0.73 32.09 -5.54
C TYR A 283 0.41 33.13 -4.47
N ARG A 284 -0.33 32.71 -3.44
CA ARG A 284 -0.60 33.53 -2.26
C ARG A 284 0.31 33.11 -1.11
N SER A 285 1.30 33.92 -0.76
CA SER A 285 2.19 33.62 0.39
C SER A 285 1.68 34.29 1.67
N PRO A 286 1.60 33.59 2.81
CA PRO A 286 1.22 34.18 4.09
C PRO A 286 2.33 35.06 4.68
N GLN A 287 3.56 34.94 4.17
CA GLN A 287 4.70 35.76 4.61
C GLN A 287 4.69 37.15 3.96
N GLN A 288 3.73 37.43 3.08
CA GLN A 288 3.59 38.73 2.45
C GLN A 288 2.54 39.53 3.20
N ASP A 289 2.96 40.66 3.79
CA ASP A 289 2.09 41.55 4.56
C ASP A 289 0.90 42.07 3.73
N ASP A 290 1.06 42.15 2.41
CA ASP A 290 0.05 42.64 1.47
C ASP A 290 -0.98 41.57 1.03
N GLN A 291 -0.79 40.31 1.41
CA GLN A 291 -1.57 39.13 0.97
C GLN A 291 -1.85 39.07 -0.55
N THR A 292 -1.09 39.81 -1.36
CA THR A 292 -1.40 40.01 -2.76
C THR A 292 -0.86 38.83 -3.55
N PRO A 293 -1.68 38.12 -4.34
CA PRO A 293 -1.19 37.01 -5.13
C PRO A 293 -0.11 37.46 -6.11
N ARG A 294 0.94 36.65 -6.26
CA ARG A 294 2.07 36.94 -7.15
C ARG A 294 2.21 35.86 -8.19
N ARG A 295 2.62 36.23 -9.39
CA ARG A 295 2.88 35.28 -10.46
C ARG A 295 4.28 34.72 -10.30
N HIS A 296 4.42 33.41 -10.39
CA HIS A 296 5.68 32.69 -10.26
C HIS A 296 5.94 31.84 -11.50
N VAL A 297 7.17 31.89 -11.99
CA VAL A 297 7.65 30.99 -13.05
C VAL A 297 8.67 30.03 -12.45
N VAL A 298 8.35 28.73 -12.54
CA VAL A 298 8.98 27.68 -11.74
C VAL A 298 9.26 26.45 -12.58
N ASP A 299 10.44 25.87 -12.41
CA ASP A 299 10.74 24.52 -12.86
C ASP A 299 10.35 23.53 -11.74
N PRO A 300 9.28 22.72 -11.90
CA PRO A 300 8.80 21.80 -10.86
C PRO A 300 9.64 20.52 -10.84
N TYR A 301 10.09 20.10 -9.66
CA TYR A 301 10.90 18.88 -9.51
C TYR A 301 10.18 17.76 -8.77
N GLU A 302 9.53 18.08 -7.66
CA GLU A 302 8.83 17.06 -6.87
C GLU A 302 7.60 17.64 -6.19
N ARG A 303 6.57 16.79 -6.07
CA ARG A 303 5.41 17.04 -5.21
C ARG A 303 5.49 16.05 -4.06
N TYR A 304 5.37 16.53 -2.83
CA TYR A 304 5.46 15.70 -1.63
C TYR A 304 4.45 16.15 -0.56
N PHE A 305 4.10 15.24 0.34
CA PHE A 305 3.29 15.54 1.51
C PHE A 305 4.21 15.70 2.72
N ASP A 306 4.19 16.88 3.35
CA ASP A 306 4.92 17.11 4.60
C ASP A 306 4.07 16.53 5.75
N THR A 307 4.48 15.39 6.28
CA THR A 307 3.74 14.69 7.35
C THR A 307 3.75 15.43 8.68
N ALA A 308 4.73 16.32 8.92
CA ALA A 308 4.78 17.11 10.15
C ALA A 308 3.77 18.26 10.08
N ARG A 309 3.68 18.94 8.93
CA ARG A 309 2.78 20.08 8.72
C ARG A 309 1.39 19.68 8.22
N GLY A 310 1.25 18.51 7.62
CA GLY A 310 -0.02 18.01 7.09
C GLY A 310 -0.46 18.65 5.78
N HIS A 311 0.48 19.08 4.91
CA HIS A 311 0.14 19.73 3.64
C HIS A 311 0.94 19.18 2.48
N TYR A 312 0.37 19.27 1.28
CA TYR A 312 1.10 19.04 0.04
C TYR A 312 1.94 20.24 -0.35
N TYR A 313 3.17 19.96 -0.75
CA TYR A 313 4.14 20.94 -1.23
C TYR A 313 4.66 20.57 -2.62
N LEU A 314 5.02 21.59 -3.38
CA LEU A 314 5.77 21.52 -4.62
C LEU A 314 7.17 22.08 -4.35
N ARG A 315 8.20 21.26 -4.53
CA ARG A 315 9.58 21.73 -4.60
C ARG A 315 9.89 22.13 -6.04
N GLY A 316 10.29 23.38 -6.24
CA GLY A 316 10.60 23.92 -7.57
C GLY A 316 11.68 24.99 -7.55
N TRP A 317 12.42 25.11 -8.65
CA TRP A 317 13.35 26.23 -8.85
C TRP A 317 12.58 27.42 -9.41
N CYS A 318 12.48 28.49 -8.62
CA CYS A 318 11.81 29.70 -9.04
C CYS A 318 12.80 30.60 -9.79
N HIS A 319 12.48 30.92 -11.04
CA HIS A 319 13.27 31.85 -11.85
C HIS A 319 13.01 33.28 -11.41
N TYR A 320 11.75 33.68 -11.43
CA TYR A 320 11.31 34.98 -10.98
C TYR A 320 9.89 34.94 -10.43
N SER A 321 9.57 35.98 -9.68
CA SER A 321 8.22 36.28 -9.23
C SER A 321 7.86 37.68 -9.64
N GLU A 322 6.63 37.89 -10.09
CA GLU A 322 6.09 39.19 -10.44
C GLU A 322 4.95 39.56 -9.50
N GLY A 323 4.98 40.80 -9.03
CA GLY A 323 3.92 41.37 -8.19
C GLY A 323 3.87 42.88 -8.33
N PRO A 324 3.21 43.59 -7.38
CA PRO A 324 2.99 45.04 -7.49
C PRO A 324 4.26 45.90 -7.61
N ARG A 325 5.41 45.38 -7.15
CA ARG A 325 6.72 46.06 -7.22
C ARG A 325 7.54 45.62 -8.45
N GLY A 326 6.89 45.07 -9.47
CA GLY A 326 7.52 44.55 -10.68
C GLY A 326 8.07 43.13 -10.54
N VAL A 327 8.88 42.75 -11.53
CA VAL A 327 9.52 41.44 -11.65
C VAL A 327 10.75 41.38 -10.74
N ARG A 328 10.87 40.30 -9.97
CA ARG A 328 12.02 40.02 -9.10
C ARG A 328 12.63 38.67 -9.44
N PRO A 329 13.91 38.60 -9.84
CA PRO A 329 14.60 37.34 -9.97
C PRO A 329 14.72 36.67 -8.61
N GLN A 330 14.44 35.37 -8.57
CA GLN A 330 14.47 34.56 -7.37
C GLN A 330 15.65 33.59 -7.39
N ASN A 331 15.86 32.91 -8.52
CA ASN A 331 16.96 31.99 -8.80
C ASN A 331 17.31 31.08 -7.60
N ARG A 332 16.29 30.45 -7.01
CA ARG A 332 16.46 29.53 -5.89
C ARG A 332 15.30 28.56 -5.77
N TYR A 333 15.51 27.52 -4.96
CA TYR A 333 14.46 26.58 -4.60
C TYR A 333 13.44 27.18 -3.63
N PHE A 334 12.18 26.87 -3.88
CA PHE A 334 11.07 27.12 -2.97
C PHE A 334 10.24 25.85 -2.76
N ALA A 335 9.63 25.76 -1.59
CA ALA A 335 8.56 24.82 -1.28
C ALA A 335 7.22 25.57 -1.29
N TYR A 336 6.41 25.37 -2.32
CA TYR A 336 5.10 26.00 -2.48
C TYR A 336 4.01 25.10 -1.91
N ARG A 337 3.16 25.60 -1.00
CA ARG A 337 2.00 24.86 -0.49
C ARG A 337 0.94 24.79 -1.60
N LEU A 338 0.52 23.59 -1.98
CA LEU A 338 -0.35 23.39 -3.15
C LEU A 338 -1.71 24.10 -3.02
N GLY A 339 -2.30 24.11 -1.83
CA GLY A 339 -3.56 24.80 -1.56
C GLY A 339 -3.52 26.32 -1.74
N ARG A 340 -2.36 26.90 -2.06
CA ARG A 340 -2.18 28.34 -2.29
C ARG A 340 -1.76 28.68 -3.73
N ILE A 341 -1.71 27.69 -4.60
CA ILE A 341 -1.46 27.84 -6.03
C ILE A 341 -2.80 28.02 -6.74
N ALA A 342 -2.86 28.98 -7.66
CA ALA A 342 -3.99 29.25 -8.54
C ALA A 342 -3.50 29.52 -9.96
N ASP A 343 -4.40 29.47 -10.94
CA ASP A 343 -4.15 29.85 -12.35
C ASP A 343 -2.92 29.15 -12.97
N LEU A 344 -2.74 27.85 -12.68
CA LEU A 344 -1.57 27.11 -13.15
C LEU A 344 -1.61 26.86 -14.66
N GLN A 345 -0.51 27.21 -15.33
CA GLN A 345 -0.30 27.06 -16.76
C GLN A 345 1.03 26.34 -17.04
N LEU A 346 1.04 25.46 -18.04
CA LEU A 346 2.25 24.80 -18.53
C LEU A 346 2.90 25.69 -19.58
N LEU A 347 4.19 25.97 -19.41
CA LEU A 347 4.99 26.70 -20.38
C LEU A 347 5.63 25.73 -21.39
N PRO A 348 5.97 26.22 -22.60
CA PRO A 348 6.59 25.39 -23.63
C PRO A 348 8.02 24.96 -23.28
N ASP A 349 8.68 25.59 -22.29
CA ASP A 349 10.04 25.27 -21.91
C ASP A 349 10.15 23.87 -21.27
N LYS A 350 11.14 23.08 -21.72
CA LYS A 350 11.52 21.82 -21.05
C LYS A 350 12.50 22.12 -19.93
N LEU A 351 12.40 21.34 -18.86
CA LEU A 351 13.35 21.39 -17.75
C LEU A 351 14.72 20.91 -18.21
N PRO A 352 15.80 21.47 -17.63
CA PRO A 352 17.14 20.94 -17.85
C PRO A 352 17.22 19.46 -17.40
N PRO A 353 18.15 18.67 -17.98
CA PRO A 353 18.30 17.26 -17.65
C PRO A 353 18.63 17.05 -16.17
N PHE A 354 19.36 18.00 -15.57
CA PHE A 354 19.71 18.01 -14.16
C PHE A 354 19.14 19.25 -13.46
N PRO A 355 18.68 19.13 -12.21
CA PRO A 355 18.27 20.27 -11.40
C PRO A 355 19.44 21.24 -11.17
N PRO A 356 19.19 22.56 -11.10
CA PRO A 356 20.16 23.50 -10.56
C PRO A 356 20.70 23.05 -9.21
N PRO A 357 21.98 23.29 -8.89
CA PRO A 357 22.54 22.91 -7.61
C PRO A 357 21.79 23.64 -6.49
N ALA A 358 21.31 22.88 -5.49
CA ALA A 358 20.77 23.45 -4.28
C ALA A 358 21.91 24.08 -3.45
N PRO A 359 21.68 25.20 -2.74
CA PRO A 359 22.67 25.76 -1.84
C PRO A 359 23.08 24.73 -0.78
N GLN A 360 24.37 24.43 -0.71
CA GLN A 360 24.95 23.58 0.33
C GLN A 360 25.47 24.48 1.45
N TYR A 361 25.09 24.19 2.69
CA TYR A 361 25.56 24.94 3.85
C TYR A 361 26.43 24.03 4.71
N ALA A 362 27.62 24.52 5.09
CA ALA A 362 28.40 23.87 6.12
C ALA A 362 27.72 24.13 7.47
N VAL A 363 27.07 23.10 8.02
CA VAL A 363 26.41 23.19 9.33
C VAL A 363 27.42 22.80 10.41
N ALA A 364 27.83 23.77 11.22
CA ALA A 364 28.53 23.50 12.47
C ALA A 364 27.50 23.46 13.61
N TYR A 365 27.51 22.40 14.41
CA TYR A 365 26.65 22.29 15.58
C TYR A 365 27.48 21.96 16.82
N GLU A 366 27.11 22.58 17.94
CA GLU A 366 27.65 22.25 19.25
C GLU A 366 26.65 21.31 19.96
N LEU A 367 27.12 20.13 20.34
CA LEU A 367 26.31 19.19 21.12
C LEU A 367 26.25 19.65 22.58
N SER A 368 25.05 19.89 23.09
CA SER A 368 24.91 20.16 24.53
C SER A 368 25.45 18.99 25.36
N ALA A 369 25.98 19.31 26.55
CA ALA A 369 26.56 18.32 27.47
C ALA A 369 25.62 17.16 27.82
N ARG A 370 24.29 17.34 27.71
CA ARG A 370 23.29 16.29 27.96
C ARG A 370 23.27 15.23 26.85
N VAL A 371 23.57 15.61 25.61
CA VAL A 371 23.63 14.71 24.44
C VAL A 371 25.02 14.11 24.28
N ALA A 372 26.07 14.86 24.61
CA ALA A 372 27.47 14.40 24.53
C ALA A 372 27.87 13.34 25.58
N ARG A 373 27.02 13.08 26.60
CA ARG A 373 27.31 12.16 27.72
C ARG A 373 27.50 10.70 27.33
N PHE A 374 27.02 10.26 26.17
CA PHE A 374 27.11 8.85 25.74
C PHE A 374 28.28 8.56 24.79
N GLY A 375 29.28 9.45 24.75
CA GLY A 375 30.49 9.25 23.97
C GLY A 375 30.48 9.96 22.62
N VAL A 376 31.68 10.17 22.10
CA VAL A 376 31.96 10.94 20.89
C VAL A 376 31.37 10.21 19.68
N SER A 377 30.36 10.81 19.04
CA SER A 377 29.94 10.38 17.71
C SER A 377 31.13 10.49 16.75
N ARG A 378 31.53 9.38 16.13
CA ARG A 378 32.59 9.36 15.10
C ARG A 378 32.09 9.79 13.72
N GLN A 379 30.83 10.19 13.59
CA GLN A 379 30.31 10.70 12.31
C GLN A 379 30.86 12.10 12.07
N ARG A 380 31.76 12.22 11.07
CA ARG A 380 32.48 13.45 10.71
C ARG A 380 31.60 14.55 10.10
N GLY A 381 30.30 14.33 9.96
CA GLY A 381 29.37 15.32 9.46
C GLY A 381 27.98 14.73 9.33
N ILE A 382 26.98 15.61 9.41
CA ILE A 382 25.63 15.32 8.95
C ILE A 382 25.49 16.14 7.67
N GLU A 383 25.41 15.47 6.53
CA GLU A 383 25.05 16.13 5.28
C GLU A 383 23.55 16.40 5.32
N VAL A 384 23.17 17.67 5.29
CA VAL A 384 21.78 18.10 5.14
C VAL A 384 21.61 18.50 3.68
N THR A 385 21.11 17.58 2.87
CA THR A 385 20.84 17.76 1.42
C THR A 385 19.50 18.42 1.14
#